data_AF-A0A7S0T4X4-F1
#
_entry.id   AF-A0A7S0T4X4-F1
#
_cell.length_a   1.000
_cell.length_b   1.000
_cell.length_c   1.000
_cell.angle_alpha   90.00
_cell.angle_beta   90.00
_cell.angle_gamma   90.00
#
_symmetry.space_group_name_H-M   'P 1'
#
loop_
_entity.id
_entity.type
_entity.pdbx_description
1 polymer ?
#
loop_
_entity_poly.entity_id
_entity_poly.type
_entity_poly.pdbx_seq_one_letter_code
_entity_poly.pdbx_strand_id
1 'polypeptide(L)'
;WIFLQWEGVEAKLRGVDLNIFNVCDYGMPYAYAPCLVAHPDWLAANPDVAKRFMAATAEGYKRAAANPLAAADTLVRLAVTENNGYAVDPALARGSAEYLAEHFIDKSTGAWGRM
;
A
#
# COMPACT_ATOMS: atom_id res chain seq x y z
N TRP A 1 -4.93 11.01 13.04
CA TRP A 1 -4.90 9.72 12.35
C TRP A 1 -3.61 9.65 11.58
N ILE A 2 -2.90 8.52 11.62
CA ILE A 2 -1.67 8.30 10.85
C ILE A 2 -1.71 6.92 10.20
N PHE A 3 -0.90 6.71 9.17
CA PHE A 3 -0.61 5.41 8.60
C PHE A 3 0.70 4.89 9.18
N LEU A 4 0.64 3.80 9.94
CA LEU A 4 1.83 3.24 10.60
C LEU A 4 2.92 2.86 9.60
N GLN A 5 2.52 2.38 8.41
CA GLN A 5 3.44 2.06 7.33
C GLN A 5 4.18 3.28 6.75
N TRP A 6 3.71 4.51 7.01
CA TRP A 6 4.30 5.73 6.44
C TRP A 6 4.76 6.67 7.54
N GLU A 7 3.86 7.39 8.21
CA GLU A 7 4.25 8.32 9.29
C GLU A 7 4.82 7.59 10.51
N GLY A 8 4.40 6.35 10.77
CA GLY A 8 5.01 5.53 11.84
C GLY A 8 6.47 5.18 11.54
N VAL A 9 6.77 4.83 10.28
CA VAL A 9 8.15 4.61 9.81
C VAL A 9 8.95 5.91 9.83
N GLU A 10 8.38 7.02 9.38
CA GLU A 10 9.01 8.34 9.41
C GLU A 10 9.40 8.73 10.85
N ALA A 11 8.48 8.56 11.80
CA ALA A 11 8.74 8.83 13.22
C ALA A 11 9.90 7.98 13.76
N LYS A 12 9.93 6.68 13.45
CA LYS A 12 11.02 5.78 13.82
C LYS A 12 12.37 6.23 13.24
N LEU A 13 12.39 6.60 11.96
CA LEU A 13 13.61 7.12 11.29
C LEU A 13 14.13 8.41 11.94
N ARG A 14 13.23 9.23 12.50
CA ARG A 14 13.55 10.48 13.18
C ARG A 14 13.79 10.34 14.69
N GLY A 15 13.71 9.12 15.24
CA GLY A 15 13.82 8.89 16.68
C GLY A 15 12.70 9.54 17.50
N VAL A 16 11.51 9.69 16.91
CA VAL A 16 10.33 10.24 17.57
C VAL A 16 9.49 9.09 18.12
N ASP A 17 9.38 9.02 19.44
CA ASP A 17 8.51 8.04 20.11
C ASP A 17 7.04 8.44 19.97
N LEU A 18 6.23 7.50 19.48
CA LEU A 18 4.78 7.70 19.29
C LEU A 18 3.99 6.96 20.36
N ASN A 19 2.99 7.64 20.92
CA ASN A 19 1.90 7.00 21.66
C ASN A 19 0.80 6.61 20.67
N ILE A 20 0.72 5.33 20.32
CA ILE A 20 -0.18 4.81 19.29
C ILE A 20 -1.45 4.24 19.93
N PHE A 21 -2.60 4.70 19.47
CA PHE A 21 -3.91 4.16 19.82
C PHE A 21 -4.52 3.53 18.56
N ASN A 22 -4.54 2.19 18.49
CA ASN A 22 -5.21 1.52 17.38
C ASN A 22 -6.73 1.57 17.63
N VAL A 23 -7.47 2.22 16.73
CA VAL A 23 -8.92 2.37 16.88
C VAL A 23 -9.68 1.06 16.97
N CYS A 24 -9.12 -0.03 16.41
CA CYS A 24 -9.71 -1.36 16.52
C CYS A 24 -9.74 -1.88 17.96
N ASP A 25 -8.79 -1.44 18.80
CA ASP A 25 -8.74 -1.81 20.22
C ASP A 25 -9.82 -1.08 21.05
N TYR A 26 -10.46 -0.06 20.46
CA TYR A 26 -11.49 0.77 21.09
C TYR A 26 -12.88 0.56 20.48
N GLY A 27 -13.13 -0.64 19.92
CA GLY A 27 -14.44 -1.06 19.43
C GLY A 27 -14.81 -0.55 18.03
N MET A 28 -13.88 0.13 17.33
CA MET A 28 -14.09 0.48 15.93
C MET A 28 -13.83 -0.74 15.05
N PRO A 29 -14.74 -1.13 14.15
CA PRO A 29 -14.48 -2.22 13.22
C PRO A 29 -13.35 -1.85 12.25
N TYR A 30 -12.64 -2.87 11.77
CA TYR A 30 -11.62 -2.68 10.75
C TYR A 30 -12.20 -2.06 9.48
N ALA A 31 -11.50 -1.07 8.92
CA ALA A 31 -11.88 -0.41 7.68
C ALA A 31 -10.74 -0.53 6.65
N TYR A 32 -11.11 -0.85 5.40
CA TYR A 32 -10.17 -0.89 4.29
C TYR A 32 -9.70 0.52 3.91
N ALA A 33 -8.45 0.84 4.21
CA ALA A 33 -7.84 2.11 3.83
C ALA A 33 -6.35 1.93 3.46
N PRO A 34 -5.92 2.33 2.24
CA PRO A 34 -6.72 2.84 1.12
C PRO A 34 -7.49 1.72 0.37
N CYS A 35 -8.48 2.10 -0.45
CA CYS A 35 -9.19 1.18 -1.34
C CYS A 35 -9.27 1.72 -2.78
N LEU A 36 -9.42 0.82 -3.75
CA LEU A 36 -9.70 1.16 -5.14
C LEU A 36 -11.22 1.24 -5.33
N VAL A 37 -11.68 2.31 -5.98
CA VAL A 37 -13.10 2.54 -6.26
C VAL A 37 -13.30 2.84 -7.74
N ALA A 38 -14.43 2.40 -8.29
CA ALA A 38 -14.83 2.68 -9.66
C ALA A 38 -16.36 2.87 -9.72
N HIS A 39 -16.81 3.68 -10.67
CA HIS A 39 -18.24 3.94 -10.85
C HIS A 39 -18.96 2.67 -11.35
N PRO A 40 -20.14 2.31 -10.81
CA PRO A 40 -20.88 1.11 -11.22
C PRO A 40 -21.18 1.08 -12.73
N ASP A 41 -21.64 2.18 -13.31
CA ASP A 41 -21.93 2.26 -14.74
C ASP A 41 -20.70 2.01 -15.61
N TRP A 42 -19.52 2.49 -15.16
CA TRP A 42 -18.27 2.24 -15.89
C TRP A 42 -17.87 0.77 -15.82
N LEU A 43 -18.05 0.12 -14.65
CA LEU A 43 -17.79 -1.31 -14.48
C LEU A 43 -18.72 -2.17 -15.34
N ALA A 44 -20.01 -1.80 -15.42
CA ALA A 44 -20.99 -2.49 -16.25
C ALA A 44 -20.66 -2.36 -17.75
N ALA A 45 -20.19 -1.18 -18.17
CA ALA A 45 -19.78 -0.93 -19.55
C ALA A 45 -18.40 -1.52 -19.91
N ASN A 46 -17.50 -1.72 -18.94
CA ASN A 46 -16.10 -2.10 -19.17
C ASN A 46 -15.64 -3.32 -18.34
N PRO A 47 -16.40 -4.44 -18.29
CA PRO A 47 -16.11 -5.54 -17.37
C PRO A 47 -14.76 -6.22 -17.63
N ASP A 48 -14.35 -6.36 -18.89
CA ASP A 48 -13.11 -7.04 -19.23
C ASP A 48 -11.87 -6.18 -18.94
N VAL A 49 -11.98 -4.87 -19.15
CA VAL A 49 -10.93 -3.91 -18.79
C VAL A 49 -10.73 -3.91 -17.27
N ALA A 50 -11.83 -3.86 -16.50
CA ALA A 50 -11.79 -3.90 -15.04
C ALA A 50 -11.11 -5.18 -14.52
N LYS A 51 -11.48 -6.35 -15.06
CA LYS A 51 -10.86 -7.64 -14.67
C LYS A 51 -9.36 -7.67 -14.97
N ARG A 52 -8.96 -7.20 -16.16
CA ARG A 52 -7.55 -7.15 -16.55
C ARG A 52 -6.74 -6.18 -15.69
N PHE A 53 -7.31 -5.02 -15.37
CA PHE A 53 -6.70 -4.07 -14.46
C PHE A 53 -6.47 -4.70 -13.09
N MET A 54 -7.51 -5.28 -12.48
CA MET A 54 -7.40 -5.93 -11.17
C MET A 54 -6.41 -7.10 -11.15
N ALA A 55 -6.33 -7.89 -12.23
CA ALA A 55 -5.34 -8.96 -12.36
C ALA A 55 -3.91 -8.42 -12.37
N ALA A 56 -3.64 -7.35 -13.15
CA ALA A 56 -2.34 -6.70 -13.18
C ALA A 56 -1.98 -6.05 -11.85
N THR A 57 -2.95 -5.40 -11.19
CA THR A 57 -2.77 -4.80 -9.86
C THR A 57 -2.41 -5.85 -8.82
N ALA A 58 -3.16 -6.96 -8.75
CA ALA A 58 -2.90 -8.04 -7.80
C ALA A 58 -1.51 -8.65 -7.99
N GLU A 59 -1.06 -8.83 -9.23
CA GLU A 59 0.29 -9.29 -9.54
C GLU A 59 1.35 -8.28 -9.10
N GLY A 60 1.11 -6.97 -9.28
CA GLY A 60 1.99 -5.91 -8.78
C GLY A 60 2.19 -5.97 -7.26
N TYR A 61 1.11 -6.12 -6.51
CA TYR A 61 1.18 -6.26 -5.05
C TYR A 61 1.90 -7.54 -4.59
N LYS A 62 1.70 -8.66 -5.30
CA LYS A 62 2.47 -9.90 -5.03
C LYS A 62 3.97 -9.69 -5.22
N ARG A 63 4.37 -9.01 -6.31
CA ARG A 63 5.77 -8.68 -6.55
C ARG A 63 6.33 -7.72 -5.51
N ALA A 64 5.54 -6.74 -5.09
CA ALA A 64 5.94 -5.81 -4.05
C ALA A 64 6.15 -6.50 -2.70
N ALA A 65 5.26 -7.42 -2.33
CA ALA A 65 5.42 -8.22 -1.12
C ALA A 65 6.64 -9.16 -1.19
N ALA A 66 6.90 -9.76 -2.36
CA ALA A 66 8.03 -10.68 -2.55
C ALA A 66 9.40 -9.98 -2.58
N ASN A 67 9.46 -8.73 -3.04
CA ASN A 67 10.69 -7.94 -3.08
C ASN A 67 10.42 -6.46 -2.72
N PRO A 68 10.25 -6.17 -1.42
CA PRO A 68 9.86 -4.84 -0.97
C PRO A 68 10.88 -3.76 -1.31
N LEU A 69 12.19 -4.08 -1.26
CA LEU A 69 13.24 -3.10 -1.58
C LEU A 69 13.21 -2.70 -3.06
N ALA A 70 13.04 -3.66 -3.97
CA ALA A 70 12.91 -3.35 -5.40
C ALA A 70 11.63 -2.56 -5.71
N ALA A 71 10.55 -2.82 -4.97
CA ALA A 71 9.31 -2.06 -5.08
C ALA A 71 9.49 -0.61 -4.59
N ALA A 72 10.16 -0.41 -3.45
CA ALA A 72 10.50 0.92 -2.94
C ALA A 72 11.39 1.71 -3.91
N ASP A 73 12.45 1.10 -4.44
CA ASP A 73 13.33 1.75 -5.41
C ASP A 73 12.58 2.13 -6.70
N THR A 74 11.62 1.29 -7.12
CA THR A 74 10.74 1.60 -8.24
C THR A 74 9.82 2.78 -7.93
N LEU A 75 9.21 2.82 -6.75
CA LEU A 75 8.38 3.95 -6.31
C LEU A 75 9.18 5.26 -6.31
N VAL A 76 10.37 5.27 -5.71
CA VAL A 76 11.23 6.48 -5.63
C VAL A 76 11.58 6.97 -7.03
N ARG A 77 11.97 6.06 -7.94
CA ARG A 77 12.30 6.41 -9.33
C ARG A 77 11.08 7.01 -10.04
N LEU A 78 9.95 6.30 -10.03
CA LEU A 78 8.73 6.71 -10.75
C LEU A 78 8.12 8.00 -10.18
N ALA A 79 8.23 8.22 -8.87
CA ALA A 79 7.76 9.45 -8.26
C ALA A 79 8.47 10.69 -8.86
N VAL A 80 9.78 10.58 -9.11
CA VAL A 80 10.57 11.64 -9.74
C VAL A 80 10.31 11.70 -11.25
N THR A 81 10.32 10.56 -11.95
CA THR A 81 10.31 10.55 -13.43
C THR A 81 8.91 10.68 -14.03
N GLU A 82 7.87 10.23 -13.33
CA GLU A 82 6.51 10.09 -13.85
C GLU A 82 5.43 10.78 -12.99
N ASN A 83 5.75 11.21 -11.77
CA ASN A 83 4.81 11.90 -10.87
C ASN A 83 5.26 13.33 -10.52
N ASN A 84 5.39 14.18 -11.55
CA ASN A 84 5.69 15.62 -11.42
C ASN A 84 6.97 15.95 -10.63
N GLY A 85 7.98 15.07 -10.61
CA GLY A 85 9.25 15.34 -9.94
C GLY A 85 9.21 15.19 -8.42
N TYR A 86 8.23 14.47 -7.86
CA TYR A 86 8.13 14.32 -6.41
C TYR A 86 9.26 13.44 -5.85
N ALA A 87 10.09 14.04 -5.00
CA ALA A 87 11.19 13.34 -4.34
C ALA A 87 10.69 12.62 -3.08
N VAL A 88 10.58 11.30 -3.16
CA VAL A 88 10.32 10.43 -2.00
C VAL A 88 11.66 10.09 -1.34
N ASP A 89 11.76 10.23 -0.02
CA ASP A 89 12.93 9.77 0.73
C ASP A 89 13.10 8.24 0.57
N PRO A 90 14.24 7.76 0.02
CA PRO A 90 14.46 6.33 -0.17
C PRO A 90 14.43 5.50 1.11
N ALA A 91 14.89 6.05 2.25
CA ALA A 91 14.87 5.35 3.52
C ALA A 91 13.44 5.14 4.02
N LEU A 92 12.60 6.17 3.87
CA LEU A 92 11.17 6.08 4.18
C LEU A 92 10.47 5.06 3.28
N ALA A 93 10.69 5.14 1.97
CA ALA A 93 10.07 4.21 1.01
C ALA A 93 10.44 2.75 1.31
N ARG A 94 11.71 2.48 1.61
CA ARG A 94 12.19 1.12 1.94
C ARG A 94 11.60 0.62 3.26
N GLY A 95 11.65 1.42 4.33
CA GLY A 95 11.06 1.04 5.61
C GLY A 95 9.55 0.81 5.53
N SER A 96 8.85 1.61 4.71
CA SER A 96 7.43 1.40 4.43
C SER A 96 7.16 0.11 3.65
N ALA A 97 7.95 -0.17 2.62
CA ALA A 97 7.79 -1.39 1.83
C ALA A 97 8.07 -2.65 2.65
N GLU A 98 9.08 -2.63 3.52
CA GLU A 98 9.35 -3.73 4.45
C GLU A 98 8.19 -3.96 5.42
N TYR A 99 7.62 -2.88 5.97
CA TYR A 99 6.41 -2.98 6.80
C TYR A 99 5.26 -3.63 6.01
N LEU A 100 4.98 -3.14 4.80
CA LEU A 100 3.83 -3.58 4.01
C LEU A 100 3.96 -4.98 3.40
N ALA A 101 5.18 -5.51 3.26
CA ALA A 101 5.42 -6.84 2.70
C ALA A 101 4.63 -7.93 3.45
N GLU A 102 4.46 -7.75 4.77
CA GLU A 102 3.72 -8.67 5.64
C GLU A 102 2.19 -8.42 5.65
N HIS A 103 1.73 -7.35 5.00
CA HIS A 103 0.33 -6.88 5.09
C HIS A 103 -0.41 -6.82 3.75
N PHE A 104 0.28 -6.90 2.61
CA PHE A 104 -0.38 -6.85 1.30
C PHE A 104 -1.13 -8.14 0.95
N ILE A 105 -0.58 -9.29 1.31
CA ILE A 105 -1.12 -10.60 0.92
C ILE A 105 -1.80 -11.22 2.12
N ASP A 106 -3.07 -11.57 1.96
CA ASP A 106 -3.77 -12.38 2.94
C ASP A 106 -3.09 -13.75 3.02
N LYS A 107 -2.55 -14.07 4.19
CA LYS A 107 -1.79 -15.30 4.45
C LYS A 107 -2.66 -16.55 4.36
N SER A 108 -3.98 -16.43 4.52
CA SER A 108 -4.93 -17.56 4.43
C SER A 108 -5.29 -17.90 2.98
N THR A 109 -5.37 -16.91 2.09
CA THR A 109 -5.80 -17.10 0.70
C THR A 109 -4.65 -16.99 -0.31
N GLY A 110 -3.51 -16.40 0.07
CA GLY A 110 -2.43 -16.05 -0.83
C GLY A 110 -2.82 -14.98 -1.85
N ALA A 111 -3.95 -14.30 -1.65
CA ALA A 111 -4.48 -13.29 -2.54
C ALA A 111 -4.25 -11.89 -1.98
N TRP A 112 -4.12 -10.93 -2.88
CA TRP A 112 -4.23 -9.51 -2.55
C TRP A 112 -5.69 -9.06 -2.70
N GLY A 113 -6.11 -8.10 -1.86
CA GLY A 113 -7.39 -7.40 -2.03
C GLY A 113 -8.63 -8.18 -1.57
N ARG A 114 -8.45 -9.35 -0.96
CA ARG A 114 -9.48 -10.10 -0.23
C ARG A 114 -8.89 -10.41 1.14
N MET A 115 -9.44 -9.81 2.19
CA MET A 115 -9.17 -10.16 3.59
C MET A 115 -10.48 -10.63 4.23
#